data_AF-A0AB74ECY6-F1
#
_entry.id   AF-A0AB74ECY6-F1
#
_cell.length_a   1.000
_cell.length_b   1.000
_cell.length_c   1.000
_cell.angle_alpha   90.00
_cell.angle_beta   90.00
_cell.angle_gamma   90.00
#
_symmetry.space_group_name_H-M   'P 1'
#
loop_
_entity.id
_entity.type
_entity.pdbx_description
1 polymer ?
#
loop_
_entity_poly.entity_id
_entity_poly.type
_entity_poly.pdbx_seq_one_letter_code
_entity_poly.pdbx_strand_id
1 'polypeptide(L)'
;MSWDELFKQKAVGHLHITLDQINKLFEKGGKAGVADHAEQGDPDDTFIDLYVALVSQPSIGKSLLGKDGWAHLQKRLKPGQQAVLVAGEGRYSWKGSGYVRGGIFDRIEMIQGENSFRFTDAQHERVVELSAADAPRFKEVSWFTIPEGVAFDGAEPWRL
;
A
#
# COMPACT_ATOMS: atom_id res chain seq x y z
N MET A 1 -10.52 14.13 8.49
CA MET A 1 -10.99 14.16 7.09
C MET A 1 -11.76 12.88 6.83
N SER A 2 -12.81 12.94 6.02
CA SER A 2 -13.47 11.73 5.49
C SER A 2 -12.58 11.04 4.46
N TRP A 3 -12.95 9.82 4.08
CA TRP A 3 -12.30 9.10 2.99
C TRP A 3 -12.32 9.90 1.69
N ASP A 4 -13.49 10.39 1.27
CA ASP A 4 -13.64 11.21 0.06
C ASP A 4 -12.76 12.46 0.04
N GLU A 5 -12.60 13.12 1.19
CA GLU A 5 -11.73 14.30 1.30
C GLU A 5 -10.26 13.94 1.06
N LEU A 6 -9.80 12.80 1.60
CA LEU A 6 -8.44 12.31 1.40
C LEU A 6 -8.16 12.00 -0.08
N PHE A 7 -9.13 11.46 -0.81
CA PHE A 7 -9.01 11.22 -2.27
C PHE A 7 -8.95 12.52 -3.06
N LYS A 8 -9.88 13.43 -2.78
CA LYS A 8 -9.95 14.72 -3.48
C LYS A 8 -8.67 15.54 -3.31
N GLN A 9 -8.04 15.43 -2.15
CA GLN A 9 -6.76 16.10 -1.85
C GLN A 9 -5.53 15.33 -2.35
N LYS A 10 -5.71 14.16 -2.97
CA LYS A 10 -4.61 13.26 -3.38
C LYS A 10 -3.71 12.84 -2.22
N ALA A 11 -4.25 12.81 -1.00
CA ALA A 11 -3.58 12.30 0.19
C ALA A 11 -3.53 10.77 0.21
N VAL A 12 -4.43 10.13 -0.54
CA VAL A 12 -4.44 8.69 -0.82
C VAL A 12 -4.19 8.49 -2.32
N GLY A 13 -3.11 7.81 -2.66
CA GLY A 13 -2.86 7.28 -3.99
C GLY A 13 -3.66 6.01 -4.22
N HIS A 14 -4.02 5.73 -5.47
CA HIS A 14 -4.94 4.65 -5.85
C HIS A 14 -4.47 3.98 -7.14
N LEU A 15 -4.45 2.66 -7.14
CA LEU A 15 -4.21 1.80 -8.31
C LEU A 15 -5.28 0.70 -8.33
N HIS A 16 -6.04 0.64 -9.42
CA HIS A 16 -7.00 -0.43 -9.66
C HIS A 16 -6.66 -1.18 -10.94
N ILE A 17 -6.63 -2.51 -10.86
CA ILE A 17 -6.39 -3.41 -11.99
C ILE A 17 -7.47 -4.49 -12.00
N THR A 18 -8.17 -4.64 -13.13
CA THR A 18 -9.16 -5.70 -13.37
C THR A 18 -8.52 -6.98 -13.95
N LEU A 19 -9.28 -8.08 -14.02
CA LEU A 19 -8.79 -9.32 -14.66
C LEU A 19 -8.47 -9.12 -16.15
N ASP A 20 -9.29 -8.37 -16.88
CA ASP A 20 -9.00 -8.03 -18.27
C ASP A 20 -7.70 -7.25 -18.42
N GLN A 21 -7.49 -6.25 -17.56
CA GLN A 21 -6.29 -5.42 -17.60
C GLN A 21 -5.03 -6.23 -17.29
N ILE A 22 -5.05 -7.09 -16.26
CA ILE A 22 -3.88 -7.89 -15.92
C ILE A 22 -3.57 -8.94 -16.99
N ASN A 23 -4.59 -9.58 -17.57
CA ASN A 23 -4.40 -10.53 -18.67
C ASN A 23 -3.74 -9.86 -19.89
N LYS A 24 -4.24 -8.68 -20.28
CA LYS A 24 -3.64 -7.86 -21.35
C LYS A 24 -2.21 -7.41 -21.04
N LEU A 25 -1.92 -7.09 -19.77
CA LEU A 25 -0.56 -6.73 -19.35
C LEU A 25 0.42 -7.91 -19.49
N PHE A 26 0.00 -9.12 -19.12
CA PHE A 26 0.84 -10.31 -19.28
C PHE A 26 1.06 -10.69 -20.74
N GLU A 27 0.01 -10.60 -21.59
CA GLU A 27 0.14 -10.88 -23.03
C GLU A 27 1.16 -9.94 -23.69
N LYS A 28 1.10 -8.64 -23.35
CA LYS A 28 2.08 -7.64 -23.81
C LYS A 28 3.51 -7.93 -23.33
N GLY A 29 3.66 -8.60 -22.20
CA GLY A 29 4.95 -9.02 -21.65
C GLY A 29 5.64 -10.13 -22.45
N GLY A 30 4.94 -10.77 -23.41
CA GLY A 30 5.53 -11.67 -24.41
C GLY A 30 6.12 -12.98 -23.86
N LYS A 31 5.83 -13.35 -22.61
CA LYS A 31 6.26 -14.64 -22.05
C LYS A 31 5.43 -15.78 -22.66
N ALA A 32 6.09 -16.83 -23.12
CA ALA A 32 5.42 -18.04 -23.59
C ALA A 32 4.62 -18.69 -22.45
N GLY A 33 3.43 -19.22 -22.75
CA GLY A 33 2.54 -19.87 -21.78
C GLY A 33 1.66 -18.93 -20.94
N VAL A 34 1.68 -17.61 -21.20
CA VAL A 34 0.81 -16.64 -20.50
C VAL A 34 -0.67 -16.94 -20.71
N ALA A 35 -1.08 -17.29 -21.93
CA ALA A 35 -2.48 -17.59 -22.25
C ALA A 35 -3.01 -18.81 -21.46
N ASP A 36 -2.14 -19.78 -21.14
CA ASP A 36 -2.49 -20.96 -20.35
C ASP A 36 -2.71 -20.64 -18.86
N HIS A 37 -2.28 -19.45 -18.43
CA HIS A 37 -2.36 -18.95 -17.06
C HIS A 37 -3.16 -17.65 -16.95
N ALA A 38 -4.00 -17.35 -17.93
CA ALA A 38 -4.89 -16.20 -17.87
C ALA A 38 -5.83 -16.30 -16.65
N GLU A 39 -5.98 -15.20 -15.93
CA GLU A 39 -6.91 -15.07 -14.81
C GLU A 39 -8.32 -15.30 -15.32
N GLN A 40 -9.03 -16.25 -14.71
CA GLN A 40 -10.38 -16.67 -15.10
C GLN A 40 -11.44 -15.92 -14.28
N GLY A 41 -12.55 -15.54 -14.90
CA GLY A 41 -13.66 -14.86 -14.20
C GLY A 41 -14.31 -13.79 -15.07
N ASP A 42 -15.09 -12.92 -14.42
CA ASP A 42 -15.64 -11.73 -15.08
C ASP A 42 -14.49 -10.77 -15.44
N PRO A 43 -14.37 -10.29 -16.69
CA PRO A 43 -13.35 -9.32 -17.10
C PRO A 43 -13.23 -8.08 -16.20
N ASP A 44 -14.36 -7.65 -15.61
CA ASP A 44 -14.44 -6.46 -14.75
C ASP A 44 -14.18 -6.77 -13.26
N ASP A 45 -13.97 -8.04 -12.90
CA ASP A 45 -13.60 -8.42 -11.53
C ASP A 45 -12.27 -7.76 -11.12
N THR A 46 -12.19 -7.36 -9.86
CA THR A 46 -10.98 -6.76 -9.30
C THR A 46 -9.88 -7.80 -9.12
N PHE A 47 -8.79 -7.63 -9.87
CA PHE A 47 -7.56 -8.38 -9.63
C PHE A 47 -6.84 -7.83 -8.40
N ILE A 48 -6.59 -6.52 -8.38
CA ILE A 48 -6.10 -5.77 -7.22
C ILE A 48 -6.66 -4.35 -7.22
N ASP A 49 -7.06 -3.88 -6.05
CA ASP A 49 -7.39 -2.49 -5.77
C ASP A 49 -6.53 -2.01 -4.60
N LEU A 50 -5.59 -1.11 -4.84
CA LEU A 50 -4.51 -0.74 -3.93
C LEU A 50 -4.52 0.75 -3.60
N TYR A 51 -4.35 1.06 -2.33
CA TYR A 51 -4.37 2.41 -1.79
C TYR A 51 -3.13 2.67 -0.94
N VAL A 52 -2.50 3.83 -1.11
CA VAL A 52 -1.29 4.21 -0.38
C VAL A 52 -1.38 5.64 0.17
N ALA A 53 -0.92 5.86 1.39
CA ALA A 53 -0.97 7.20 2.02
C ALA A 53 0.21 7.44 2.97
N LEU A 54 0.75 8.66 3.03
CA LEU A 54 1.80 9.06 3.98
C LEU A 54 1.20 9.30 5.37
N VAL A 55 1.00 8.24 6.15
CA VAL A 55 0.36 8.33 7.47
C VAL A 55 1.22 8.95 8.56
N SER A 56 2.52 9.19 8.33
CA SER A 56 3.32 10.04 9.22
C SER A 56 2.94 11.53 9.15
N GLN A 57 2.22 11.95 8.10
CA GLN A 57 1.67 13.29 8.04
C GLN A 57 0.49 13.40 9.04
N PRO A 58 0.44 14.39 9.96
CA PRO A 58 -0.51 14.40 11.07
C PRO A 58 -2.00 14.41 10.71
N SER A 59 -2.41 15.14 9.69
CA SER A 59 -3.83 15.21 9.28
C SER A 59 -4.27 13.91 8.59
N ILE A 60 -3.41 13.31 7.77
CA ILE A 60 -3.64 12.01 7.12
C ILE A 60 -3.67 10.89 8.17
N GLY A 61 -2.62 10.79 8.98
CA GLY A 61 -2.47 9.74 10.00
C GLY A 61 -3.61 9.74 11.02
N LYS A 62 -3.98 10.90 11.57
CA LYS A 62 -5.12 11.00 12.51
C LYS A 62 -6.45 10.61 11.86
N SER A 63 -6.63 10.93 10.57
CA SER A 63 -7.86 10.60 9.85
C SER A 63 -7.95 9.09 9.59
N LEU A 64 -6.88 8.47 9.09
CA LEU A 64 -6.87 7.06 8.69
C LEU A 64 -6.73 6.09 9.87
N LEU A 65 -5.94 6.43 10.89
CA LEU A 65 -5.62 5.53 12.01
C LEU A 65 -6.42 5.83 13.29
N GLY A 66 -7.17 6.93 13.29
CA GLY A 66 -7.86 7.41 14.49
C GLY A 66 -6.89 7.85 15.58
N LYS A 67 -7.43 8.17 16.76
CA LYS A 67 -6.63 8.70 17.88
C LYS A 67 -5.60 7.68 18.38
N ASP A 68 -6.04 6.45 18.60
CA ASP A 68 -5.20 5.42 19.23
C ASP A 68 -4.17 4.86 18.24
N GLY A 69 -4.56 4.63 16.99
CA GLY A 69 -3.63 4.21 15.94
C GLY A 69 -2.59 5.28 15.61
N TRP A 70 -2.99 6.56 15.58
CA TRP A 70 -2.03 7.66 15.46
C TRP A 70 -1.07 7.72 16.65
N ALA A 71 -1.56 7.61 17.88
CA ALA A 71 -0.71 7.59 19.07
C ALA A 71 0.24 6.38 19.09
N HIS A 72 -0.20 5.21 18.60
CA HIS A 72 0.66 4.05 18.40
C HIS A 72 1.76 4.39 17.39
N LEU A 73 1.41 4.86 16.20
CA LEU A 73 2.38 5.21 15.16
C LEU A 73 3.44 6.19 15.68
N GLN A 74 3.03 7.24 16.39
CA GLN A 74 3.96 8.22 16.97
C GLN A 74 4.94 7.62 17.99
N LYS A 75 4.54 6.57 18.73
CA LYS A 75 5.44 5.86 19.65
C LYS A 75 6.44 4.96 18.93
N ARG A 76 6.11 4.51 17.72
CA ARG A 76 6.98 3.64 16.90
C ARG A 76 8.00 4.44 16.10
N LEU A 77 7.64 5.65 15.65
CA LEU A 77 8.51 6.48 14.84
C LEU A 77 9.65 7.10 15.66
N LYS A 78 10.87 6.99 15.13
CA LYS A 78 12.01 7.78 15.57
C LYS A 78 11.92 9.22 15.02
N PRO A 79 12.64 10.19 15.61
CA PRO A 79 12.68 11.55 15.07
C PRO A 79 13.04 11.58 13.58
N GLY A 80 12.22 12.24 12.76
CA GLY A 80 12.39 12.34 11.31
C GLY A 80 11.91 11.12 10.50
N GLN A 81 11.65 9.99 11.14
CA GLN A 81 11.18 8.79 10.46
C GLN A 81 9.76 8.99 9.91
N GLN A 82 9.52 8.47 8.71
CA GLN A 82 8.22 8.54 8.03
C GLN A 82 7.53 7.18 8.04
N ALA A 83 6.25 7.16 7.70
CA ALA A 83 5.47 5.94 7.54
C ALA A 83 4.41 6.08 6.46
N VAL A 84 4.19 4.99 5.74
CA VAL A 84 3.14 4.87 4.73
C VAL A 84 2.14 3.79 5.13
N LEU A 85 0.86 4.00 4.82
CA LEU A 85 -0.19 3.00 4.90
C LEU A 85 -0.41 2.39 3.53
N VAL A 86 -0.63 1.08 3.51
CA VAL A 86 -1.05 0.32 2.34
C VAL A 86 -2.34 -0.40 2.69
N ALA A 87 -3.39 -0.15 1.91
CA ALA A 87 -4.64 -0.88 1.99
C ALA A 87 -4.92 -1.52 0.63
N GLY A 88 -5.52 -2.70 0.62
CA GLY A 88 -5.88 -3.34 -0.64
C GLY A 88 -7.01 -4.36 -0.55
N GLU A 89 -7.62 -4.56 -1.70
CA GLU A 89 -8.69 -5.52 -1.95
C GLU A 89 -8.43 -6.30 -3.24
N GLY A 90 -9.17 -7.40 -3.42
CA GLY A 90 -9.12 -8.21 -4.63
C GLY A 90 -8.46 -9.57 -4.45
N ARG A 91 -8.25 -10.23 -5.59
CA ARG A 91 -7.71 -11.60 -5.66
C ARG A 91 -6.22 -11.64 -5.36
N TYR A 92 -5.48 -10.64 -5.82
CA TYR A 92 -4.04 -10.56 -5.67
C TYR A 92 -3.66 -9.80 -4.40
N SER A 93 -2.98 -10.49 -3.48
CA SER A 93 -2.45 -9.89 -2.25
C SER A 93 -1.18 -9.09 -2.54
N TRP A 94 -1.13 -7.84 -2.06
CA TRP A 94 0.08 -7.01 -2.14
C TRP A 94 1.15 -7.42 -1.13
N LYS A 95 0.81 -8.23 -0.12
CA LYS A 95 1.78 -8.72 0.87
C LYS A 95 2.79 -9.70 0.28
N GLY A 96 2.31 -10.46 -0.70
CA GLY A 96 3.07 -11.48 -1.39
C GLY A 96 3.37 -12.73 -0.59
N SER A 97 4.17 -13.61 -1.20
CA SER A 97 4.48 -14.94 -0.65
C SER A 97 5.63 -14.90 0.34
N GLY A 98 6.46 -13.85 0.29
CA GLY A 98 7.60 -13.67 1.18
C GLY A 98 7.25 -13.13 2.57
N TYR A 99 5.99 -12.73 2.80
CA TYR A 99 5.53 -12.16 4.06
C TYR A 99 5.38 -13.24 5.15
N VAL A 100 6.52 -13.59 5.74
CA VAL A 100 6.67 -14.42 6.95
C VAL A 100 7.54 -13.68 7.97
N ARG A 101 7.68 -14.23 9.18
CA ARG A 101 8.58 -13.66 10.18
C ARG A 101 10.03 -13.64 9.66
N GLY A 102 10.67 -12.47 9.71
CA GLY A 102 11.98 -12.18 9.12
C GLY A 102 11.98 -12.03 7.59
N GLY A 103 10.80 -12.05 6.95
CA GLY A 103 10.63 -11.97 5.51
C GLY A 103 10.49 -10.55 4.97
N ILE A 104 10.40 -10.47 3.63
CA ILE A 104 10.17 -9.23 2.89
C ILE A 104 8.76 -9.19 2.32
N PHE A 105 8.27 -7.98 2.08
CA PHE A 105 7.10 -7.74 1.24
C PHE A 105 7.58 -7.70 -0.22
N ASP A 106 7.51 -8.83 -0.91
CA ASP A 106 8.14 -9.04 -2.22
C ASP A 106 7.42 -8.35 -3.38
N ARG A 107 6.15 -7.96 -3.19
CA ARG A 107 5.27 -7.41 -4.23
C ARG A 107 5.08 -5.89 -4.18
N ILE A 108 5.63 -5.21 -3.19
CA ILE A 108 5.63 -3.74 -3.09
C ILE A 108 7.06 -3.24 -2.94
N GLU A 109 7.37 -2.12 -3.57
CA GLU A 109 8.70 -1.50 -3.53
C GLU A 109 8.56 0.01 -3.48
N MET A 110 9.10 0.64 -2.44
CA MET A 110 9.10 2.09 -2.33
C MET A 110 10.20 2.66 -3.22
N ILE A 111 9.89 3.69 -4.00
CA ILE A 111 10.83 4.34 -4.92
C ILE A 111 10.71 5.87 -4.77
N GLN A 112 11.85 6.53 -4.53
CA GLN A 112 11.98 7.99 -4.52
C GLN A 112 13.32 8.40 -5.13
N GLY A 113 13.28 9.09 -6.27
CA GLY A 113 14.49 9.41 -7.04
C GLY A 113 15.23 8.14 -7.45
N GLU A 114 16.52 8.06 -7.10
CA GLU A 114 17.37 6.89 -7.33
C GLU A 114 17.32 5.85 -6.19
N ASN A 115 16.63 6.16 -5.09
CA ASN A 115 16.50 5.25 -3.95
C ASN A 115 15.31 4.31 -4.16
N SER A 116 15.54 3.00 -3.97
CA SER A 116 14.46 2.02 -3.83
C SER A 116 14.72 1.03 -2.70
N PHE A 117 13.65 0.56 -2.06
CA PHE A 117 13.74 -0.46 -1.03
C PHE A 117 12.42 -1.21 -0.85
N ARG A 118 12.51 -2.44 -0.33
CA ARG A 118 11.35 -3.24 0.10
C ARG A 118 11.24 -3.23 1.61
N PHE A 119 10.02 -3.36 2.11
CA PHE A 119 9.76 -3.49 3.54
C PHE A 119 10.01 -4.92 4.02
N THR A 120 10.36 -5.07 5.29
CA THR A 120 10.37 -6.33 6.03
C THR A 120 9.29 -6.33 7.10
N ASP A 121 9.07 -7.49 7.73
CA ASP A 121 8.17 -7.61 8.88
C ASP A 121 8.55 -6.67 10.05
N ALA A 122 9.83 -6.28 10.18
CA ALA A 122 10.28 -5.38 11.24
C ALA A 122 9.72 -3.94 11.10
N GLN A 123 9.39 -3.51 9.88
CA GLN A 123 8.77 -2.19 9.63
C GLN A 123 7.23 -2.24 9.62
N HIS A 124 6.65 -3.43 9.67
CA HIS A 124 5.24 -3.66 9.44
C HIS A 124 4.41 -3.59 10.72
N GLU A 125 3.22 -3.02 10.61
CA GLU A 125 2.15 -3.15 11.60
C GLU A 125 0.81 -3.37 10.89
N ARG A 126 0.02 -4.33 11.37
CA ARG A 126 -1.33 -4.58 10.86
C ARG A 126 -2.30 -3.53 11.39
N VAL A 127 -3.16 -3.02 10.52
CA VAL A 127 -4.31 -2.18 10.89
C VAL A 127 -5.58 -3.01 10.70
N VAL A 128 -6.52 -2.93 11.63
CA VAL A 128 -7.77 -3.71 11.56
C VAL A 128 -8.73 -3.10 10.55
N GLU A 129 -9.00 -1.81 10.67
CA GLU A 129 -9.83 -1.02 9.75
C GLU A 129 -9.39 0.45 9.79
N LEU A 130 -9.77 1.21 8.76
CA LEU A 130 -9.51 2.64 8.70
C LEU A 130 -10.55 3.40 9.52
N SER A 131 -10.12 4.47 10.20
CA SER A 131 -10.98 5.30 11.06
C SER A 131 -11.65 6.47 10.33
N ALA A 132 -11.27 6.76 9.08
CA ALA A 132 -11.84 7.87 8.34
C ALA A 132 -13.32 7.58 8.05
N ALA A 133 -14.17 8.62 8.15
CA ALA A 133 -15.59 8.47 7.84
C ALA A 133 -15.77 7.97 6.40
N ASP A 134 -16.69 7.01 6.23
CA ASP A 134 -17.03 6.36 4.96
C ASP A 134 -15.86 5.61 4.28
N ALA A 135 -14.78 5.32 5.03
CA ALA A 135 -13.69 4.51 4.52
C ALA A 135 -14.19 3.09 4.20
N PRO A 136 -13.83 2.54 3.02
CA PRO A 136 -14.14 1.16 2.70
C PRO A 136 -13.49 0.20 3.70
N ARG A 137 -14.10 -0.97 3.85
CA ARG A 137 -13.48 -2.09 4.55
C ARG A 137 -12.61 -2.85 3.56
N PHE A 138 -11.31 -2.90 3.85
CA PHE A 138 -10.33 -3.60 3.05
C PHE A 138 -9.93 -4.92 3.72
N LYS A 139 -9.76 -5.97 2.91
CA LYS A 139 -9.22 -7.26 3.34
C LYS A 139 -7.81 -7.15 3.92
N GLU A 140 -6.98 -6.27 3.36
CA GLU A 140 -5.59 -6.08 3.78
C GLU A 140 -5.31 -4.61 4.09
N VAL A 141 -5.04 -4.26 5.35
CA VAL A 141 -4.60 -2.91 5.74
C VAL A 141 -3.40 -3.01 6.66
N SER A 142 -2.39 -2.19 6.41
CA SER A 142 -1.18 -2.13 7.23
C SER A 142 -0.49 -0.78 7.09
N TRP A 143 0.31 -0.41 8.07
CA TRP A 143 1.30 0.66 7.89
C TRP A 143 2.72 0.11 7.96
N PHE A 144 3.63 0.85 7.34
CA PHE A 144 5.05 0.55 7.25
C PHE A 144 5.87 1.76 7.67
N THR A 145 6.81 1.60 8.61
CA THR A 145 7.84 2.61 8.84
C THR A 145 8.87 2.59 7.72
N ILE A 146 9.33 3.75 7.27
CA ILE A 146 10.49 3.82 6.39
C ILE A 146 11.72 3.36 7.19
N PRO A 147 12.56 2.44 6.67
CA PRO A 147 13.71 1.93 7.39
C PRO A 147 14.68 3.04 7.79
N GLU A 148 15.36 2.86 8.92
CA GLU A 148 16.43 3.75 9.33
C GLU A 148 17.58 3.72 8.32
N GLY A 149 18.19 4.88 8.08
CA GLY A 149 19.28 5.03 7.10
C GLY A 149 18.79 5.21 5.66
N VAL A 150 17.50 5.04 5.37
CA VAL A 150 16.91 5.42 4.08
C VAL A 150 16.54 6.89 4.10
N ALA A 151 17.11 7.67 3.17
CA ALA A 151 16.69 9.04 2.95
C ALA A 151 15.33 9.05 2.23
N PHE A 152 14.33 9.65 2.86
CA PHE A 152 12.97 9.78 2.32
C PHE A 152 12.37 11.12 2.72
N ASP A 153 11.93 11.90 1.73
CA ASP A 153 11.19 13.16 1.91
C ASP A 153 9.73 12.98 1.46
N GLY A 154 8.80 13.01 2.41
CA GLY A 154 7.38 12.84 2.12
C GLY A 154 6.75 13.97 1.30
N ALA A 155 7.45 15.11 1.11
CA ALA A 155 7.00 16.23 0.30
C ALA A 155 7.44 16.13 -1.18
N GLU A 156 8.42 15.28 -1.49
CA GLU A 156 8.90 15.05 -2.85
C GLU A 156 8.14 13.90 -3.54
N PRO A 157 8.13 13.79 -4.88
CA PRO A 157 7.50 12.66 -5.55
C PRO A 157 8.07 11.30 -5.13
N TRP A 158 7.19 10.37 -4.78
CA TRP A 158 7.51 8.97 -4.49
C TRP A 158 6.40 8.07 -5.02
N ARG A 159 6.69 6.79 -5.19
CA ARG A 159 5.72 5.77 -5.60
C ARG A 159 6.00 4.44 -4.90
N LEU A 160 4.94 3.63 -4.80
CA LEU A 160 4.96 2.25 -4.36
C LEU A 160 4.77 1.31 -5.56
#